data_AF-A0A803N4T7-F1
#
_entry.id   AF-A0A803N4T7-F1
#
_cell.length_a   1.000
_cell.length_b   1.000
_cell.length_c   1.000
_cell.angle_alpha   90.00
_cell.angle_beta   90.00
_cell.angle_gamma   90.00
#
_symmetry.space_group_name_H-M   'P 1'
#
loop_
_entity.id
_entity.type
_entity.pdbx_description
1 polymer ?
#
loop_
_entity_poly.entity_id
_entity_poly.type
_entity_poly.pdbx_seq_one_letter_code
_entity_poly.pdbx_strand_id
1 'polypeptide(L)' 'MRDDVGDVVASTCLRLRGKFDVDIAKALTMRHTLLIALESGFRRVCVETDCLKLHNHISKGNVPFTEFGLIVYDIL' A
#
# COMPACT_ATOMS: atom_id res chain seq x y z
N MET A 1 8.37 -5.56 -5.70
CA MET A 1 8.41 -4.55 -6.77
C MET A 1 9.09 -5.15 -7.97
N ARG A 2 8.59 -4.86 -9.16
CA ARG A 2 9.16 -5.32 -10.43
C ARG A 2 9.40 -4.12 -11.34
N ASP A 3 10.37 -4.24 -12.24
CA ASP A 3 10.54 -3.28 -13.34
C ASP A 3 9.58 -3.59 -14.50
N ASP A 4 9.75 -2.90 -15.63
CA ASP A 4 8.89 -3.02 -16.81
C ASP A 4 9.06 -4.34 -17.57
N VAL A 5 10.19 -5.03 -17.42
CA VAL A 5 10.40 -6.38 -17.99
C VAL A 5 9.96 -7.49 -17.03
N GLY A 6 9.58 -7.13 -15.80
CA GLY A 6 9.04 -8.03 -14.80
C GLY A 6 10.07 -8.57 -13.81
N ASP A 7 11.31 -8.08 -13.86
CA ASP A 7 12.38 -8.50 -12.96
C ASP A 7 12.15 -7.93 -11.56
N VAL A 8 12.40 -8.74 -10.53
CA VAL A 8 12.19 -8.34 -9.13
C VAL A 8 13.31 -7.42 -8.67
N VAL A 9 13.01 -6.12 -8.56
CA VAL A 9 13.97 -5.10 -8.10
C VAL A 9 13.98 -4.92 -6.58
N ALA A 10 12.90 -5.32 -5.90
CA ALA A 10 12.82 -5.30 -4.44
C ALA A 10 11.76 -6.28 -3.92
N SER A 11 12.04 -6.92 -2.79
CA SER A 11 11.10 -7.73 -2.03
C SER A 11 11.20 -7.34 -0.56
N THR A 12 10.08 -6.99 0.07
CA THR A 12 10.06 -6.48 1.44
C THR A 12 9.08 -7.26 2.30
N CYS A 13 9.34 -7.25 3.60
CA CYS A 13 8.47 -7.82 4.60
C CYS A 13 8.44 -6.88 5.81
N LEU A 14 7.24 -6.49 6.23
CA LEU A 14 7.03 -5.70 7.45
C LEU A 14 6.30 -6.56 8.47
N ARG A 15 6.98 -6.90 9.56
CA ARG A 15 6.36 -7.62 10.67
C ARG A 15 5.67 -6.61 11.61
N LEU A 16 4.35 -6.67 11.65
CA LEU A 16 3.54 -5.87 12.57
C LEU A 16 3.15 -6.70 13.80
N ARG A 17 3.07 -6.06 14.97
CA ARG A 17 2.55 -6.65 16.21
C ARG A 17 1.28 -5.91 16.62
N GLY A 18 0.24 -6.64 16.95
CA GLY A 18 -1.07 -6.08 17.32
C GLY A 18 -2.21 -6.93 16.79
N LYS A 19 -3.45 -6.48 17.05
CA LYS A 19 -4.66 -7.02 16.42
C LYS A 19 -5.10 -6.03 15.36
N PHE A 20 -5.10 -6.47 14.10
CA PHE A 20 -5.51 -5.65 12.98
C PHE A 20 -6.51 -6.43 12.15
N ASP A 21 -7.53 -5.73 11.66
CA ASP A 21 -8.35 -6.26 10.59
C ASP A 21 -7.52 -6.45 9.32
N VAL A 22 -7.93 -7.41 8.50
CA VAL A 22 -7.22 -7.74 7.24
C VAL A 22 -7.07 -6.50 6.35
N ASP A 23 -8.12 -5.67 6.25
CA ASP A 23 -8.10 -4.46 5.44
C ASP A 23 -7.07 -3.44 5.94
N ILE A 24 -6.93 -3.30 7.25
CA ILE A 24 -5.94 -2.41 7.89
C ILE A 24 -4.53 -2.93 7.60
N ALA A 25 -4.29 -4.24 7.75
CA ALA A 25 -3.00 -4.84 7.45
C ALA A 25 -2.61 -4.68 5.96
N LYS A 26 -3.59 -4.78 5.04
CA LYS A 26 -3.39 -4.56 3.60
C LYS A 26 -3.09 -3.10 3.28
N ALA A 27 -3.80 -2.16 3.90
CA ALA A 27 -3.52 -0.72 3.77
C ALA A 27 -2.10 -0.39 4.29
N LEU A 28 -1.71 -0.92 5.45
CA LEU A 28 -0.34 -0.75 5.99
C LEU A 28 0.72 -1.34 5.06
N THR A 29 0.44 -2.49 4.45
CA THR A 29 1.35 -3.12 3.47
C THR A 29 1.56 -2.22 2.25
N MET A 30 0.48 -1.63 1.71
CA MET A 30 0.57 -0.70 0.58
C MET A 30 1.35 0.56 0.97
N ARG A 31 1.04 1.18 2.12
CA ARG A 31 1.76 2.35 2.64
C ARG A 31 3.26 2.06 2.80
N HIS A 32 3.62 0.92 3.38
CA HIS A 32 5.02 0.49 3.49
C HIS A 32 5.70 0.31 2.13
N THR A 33 5.01 -0.33 1.18
CA THR A 33 5.54 -0.56 -0.17
C THR A 33 5.80 0.75 -0.91
N LEU A 34 4.87 1.71 -0.80
CA LEU A 34 5.03 3.04 -1.40
C LEU A 34 6.17 3.84 -0.77
N LEU A 35 6.33 3.77 0.55
CA LEU A 35 7.45 4.41 1.23
C LEU A 35 8.79 3.87 0.71
N ILE A 36 8.94 2.54 0.62
CA ILE A 36 10.15 1.91 0.06
C ILE A 36 10.36 2.33 -1.40
N ALA A 37 9.30 2.42 -2.20
CA ALA A 37 9.40 2.85 -3.58
C ALA A 37 9.91 4.30 -3.69
N LEU A 38 9.37 5.21 -2.87
CA LEU A 38 9.80 6.61 -2.81
C LEU A 38 11.25 6.74 -2.35
N GLU A 39 11.63 6.05 -1.27
CA GLU A 39 13.00 6.03 -0.74
C GLU A 39 14.01 5.46 -1.75
N SER A 40 13.57 4.52 -2.60
CA SER A 40 14.39 3.95 -3.67
C SER A 40 14.42 4.82 -4.94
N GLY A 41 13.76 5.98 -4.95
CA GLY A 41 13.78 6.93 -6.06
C GLY A 41 12.78 6.66 -7.18
N PHE A 42 11.85 5.71 -7.00
CA PHE A 42 10.80 5.45 -8.00
C PHE A 42 9.73 6.55 -7.95
N ARG A 43 9.58 7.29 -9.06
CA ARG A 43 8.59 8.38 -9.18
C ARG A 43 7.25 7.92 -9.75
N ARG A 44 7.24 6.81 -10.49
CA ARG A 44 6.04 6.25 -11.13
C ARG A 44 6.01 4.77 -10.79
N VAL A 45 4.97 4.36 -10.08
CA VAL A 45 4.78 2.97 -9.66
C VAL A 45 3.38 2.52 -10.04
N CYS A 46 3.28 1.27 -10.47
CA CYS A 46 2.02 0.55 -10.51
C CYS A 46 1.93 -0.27 -9.22
N VAL A 47 0.82 -0.16 -8.50
CA VAL A 47 0.60 -0.94 -7.27
C VAL A 47 -0.54 -1.90 -7.50
N GLU A 48 -0.24 -3.18 -7.37
CA GLU A 48 -1.23 -4.27 -7.40
C GLU A 48 -1.61 -4.65 -5.97
N THR A 49 -2.89 -4.91 -5.73
CA THR A 49 -3.41 -5.33 -4.43
C THR A 49 -4.51 -6.35 -4.61
N ASP A 50 -4.54 -7.36 -3.74
CA ASP A 50 -5.60 -8.37 -3.64
C ASP A 50 -6.77 -7.90 -2.76
N CYS A 51 -6.71 -6.68 -2.20
CA CYS A 51 -7.77 -6.10 -1.38
C CYS A 51 -8.65 -5.15 -2.19
N LEU A 52 -9.80 -5.64 -2.66
CA LEU A 52 -10.76 -4.87 -3.47
C LEU A 52 -11.27 -3.62 -2.73
N LYS A 53 -11.48 -3.69 -1.42
CA LYS A 53 -11.87 -2.54 -0.61
C LYS A 53 -10.82 -1.44 -0.66
N LEU A 54 -9.55 -1.79 -0.45
CA LEU A 54 -8.43 -0.84 -0.51
C LEU A 54 -8.34 -0.19 -1.89
N HIS A 55 -8.39 -0.99 -2.95
CA HIS A 55 -8.40 -0.50 -4.33
C HIS A 55 -9.54 0.51 -4.57
N ASN A 56 -10.77 0.17 -4.18
CA ASN A 56 -11.92 1.05 -4.37
C ASN A 56 -11.79 2.38 -3.63
N HIS A 57 -11.24 2.39 -2.42
CA HIS A 57 -11.04 3.61 -1.65
C HIS A 57 -9.95 4.50 -2.25
N ILE A 58 -8.83 3.92 -2.66
CA ILE A 58 -7.72 4.65 -3.30
C ILE A 58 -8.15 5.19 -4.66
N SER A 59 -8.72 4.36 -5.53
CA SER A 59 -9.11 4.76 -6.89
C SER A 59 -10.21 5.82 -6.92
N LYS A 60 -11.06 5.89 -5.88
CA LYS A 60 -12.12 6.90 -5.77
C LYS A 60 -11.75 8.09 -4.89
N GLY A 61 -10.56 8.10 -4.27
CA GLY A 61 -10.18 9.13 -3.30
C GLY A 61 -11.10 9.20 -2.07
N ASN A 62 -11.70 8.08 -1.67
CA ASN A 62 -12.65 8.05 -0.55
C ASN A 62 -11.94 7.73 0.77
N VAL A 63 -11.90 8.71 1.68
CA VAL A 63 -11.23 8.62 2.97
C VAL A 63 -12.27 8.56 4.11
N PRO A 64 -12.66 7.36 4.59
CA PRO A 64 -13.63 7.25 5.67
C PRO A 64 -13.01 7.70 7.01
N PHE A 65 -13.83 8.23 7.93
CA PHE A 65 -13.37 8.60 9.28
C PHE A 65 -13.20 7.36 10.18
N THR A 66 -12.18 6.56 9.89
CA THR A 66 -11.87 5.27 10.56
C THR A 66 -10.35 5.06 10.59
N GLU A 67 -9.84 4.13 11.40
CA GLU A 67 -8.41 3.75 11.43
C GLU A 67 -7.89 3.36 10.04
N PHE A 68 -8.67 2.58 9.29
CA PHE A 68 -8.37 2.25 7.90
C PHE A 68 -8.27 3.51 7.02
N GLY A 69 -9.21 4.44 7.17
CA GLY A 69 -9.21 5.67 6.38
C GLY A 69 -8.05 6.60 6.71
N LEU A 70 -7.55 6.63 7.95
CA LEU A 70 -6.33 7.36 8.28
C LEU A 70 -5.12 6.83 7.48
N ILE A 71 -5.04 5.52 7.26
CA ILE A 71 -3.97 4.92 6.44
C ILE A 71 -4.19 5.21 4.95
N VAL A 72 -5.44 5.21 4.48
CA VAL A 72 -5.77 5.60 3.10
C VAL A 72 -5.42 7.07 2.84
N TYR A 73 -5.65 7.95 3.82
CA TYR A 73 -5.26 9.36 3.76
C TYR A 73 -3.75 9.54 3.61
N ASP A 74 -2.95 8.74 4.32
CA ASP A 74 -1.48 8.76 4.19
C ASP A 74 -0.97 8.30 2.80
N ILE A 75 -1.78 7.54 2.06
CA ILE A 75 -1.39 6.99 0.75
C ILE A 75 -1.74 7.95 -0.41
N LEU A 76 -2.83 8.71 -0.28
CA LEU A 76 -3.36 9.62 -1.30
C LEU A 76 -2.68 10.98 -1.27
#